data_AF-A0A381FM83-F1
#
_entry.id   AF-A0A381FM83-F1
#
_cell.length_a   1.000
_cell.length_b   1.000
_cell.length_c   1.000
_cell.angle_alpha   90.00
_cell.angle_beta   90.00
_cell.angle_gamma   90.00
#
_symmetry.space_group_name_H-M   'P 1'
#
loop_
_entity.id
_entity.type
_entity.pdbx_description
1 polymer ?
#
loop_
_entity_poly.entity_id
_entity_poly.type
_entity_poly.pdbx_seq_one_letter_code
_entity_poly.pdbx_strand_id
1 'polypeptide(L)'
;MDLEKSIQTTLSLRFGKTGEINQLRANLVEPFEDQIWNAVKTMSEKNGLGIVLDKNSHVNVVFLQPRYDYTDKVLTILLKGTEKEKEKKTNKK
;
A
#
# COMPACT_ATOMS: atom_id res chain seq x y z
N MET A 1 29.32 31.80 -2.43
CA MET A 1 27.91 31.74 -2.90
C MET A 1 27.61 30.46 -3.66
N ASP A 2 28.47 30.00 -4.58
CA ASP A 2 28.19 28.79 -5.37
C ASP A 2 28.16 27.49 -4.57
N LEU A 3 29.04 27.34 -3.58
CA LEU A 3 29.08 26.15 -2.73
C LEU A 3 27.81 26.01 -1.89
N GLU A 4 27.31 27.10 -1.31
CA GLU A 4 26.05 27.10 -0.55
C GLU A 4 24.88 26.69 -1.45
N LYS A 5 24.82 27.27 -2.66
CA LYS A 5 23.77 26.95 -3.64
C LYS A 5 23.84 25.49 -4.09
N SER A 6 25.04 24.94 -4.32
CA SER A 6 25.18 23.52 -4.68
C SER A 6 24.75 22.60 -3.55
N ILE A 7 25.11 22.91 -2.30
CA ILE A 7 24.69 22.15 -1.12
C ILE A 7 23.16 22.13 -1.00
N GLN A 8 22.50 23.29 -1.12
CA GLN A 8 21.05 23.39 -1.05
C GLN A 8 20.36 22.61 -2.19
N THR A 9 20.92 22.66 -3.40
CA THR A 9 20.41 21.87 -4.54
C THR A 9 20.57 20.38 -4.30
N THR A 10 21.75 19.91 -3.85
CA THR A 10 21.97 18.49 -3.55
C THR A 10 21.03 17.99 -2.45
N LEU A 11 20.86 18.77 -1.38
CA LEU A 11 19.93 18.42 -0.30
C LEU A 11 18.49 18.32 -0.82
N SER A 12 18.05 19.26 -1.66
CA SER A 12 16.71 19.23 -2.27
C SER A 12 16.53 18.04 -3.21
N LEU A 13 17.53 17.70 -4.03
CA LEU A 13 17.46 16.57 -4.96
C LEU A 13 17.48 15.21 -4.24
N ARG A 14 18.13 15.11 -3.07
CA ARG A 14 18.20 13.86 -2.30
C ARG A 14 17.03 13.72 -1.33
N PHE A 15 16.76 14.76 -0.54
CA PHE A 15 15.86 14.75 0.62
C PHE A 15 14.63 15.65 0.47
N GLY A 16 14.54 16.45 -0.59
CA GLY A 16 13.38 17.28 -0.86
C GLY A 16 12.13 16.45 -1.16
N LYS A 17 10.97 17.11 -1.25
CA LYS A 17 9.67 16.46 -1.43
C LYS A 17 9.62 15.53 -2.65
N THR A 18 10.29 15.90 -3.74
CA THR A 18 10.43 15.10 -4.97
C THR A 18 11.82 14.46 -5.11
N GLY A 19 12.61 14.49 -4.05
CA GLY A 19 13.97 13.96 -4.05
C GLY A 19 14.01 12.43 -4.10
N GLU A 20 15.19 11.92 -4.41
CA GLU A 20 15.45 10.50 -4.66
C GLU A 20 14.93 9.58 -3.53
N ILE A 21 15.03 9.99 -2.26
CA ILE A 21 14.57 9.17 -1.13
C ILE A 21 13.06 9.00 -1.13
N ASN A 22 12.31 10.06 -1.41
CA ASN A 22 10.85 9.98 -1.45
C ASN A 22 10.38 9.17 -2.65
N GLN A 23 11.04 9.33 -3.81
CA GLN A 23 10.77 8.50 -4.99
C GLN A 23 11.06 7.02 -4.71
N LEU A 24 12.20 6.71 -4.11
CA LEU A 24 12.53 5.33 -3.74
C LEU A 24 11.51 4.74 -2.77
N ARG A 25 11.09 5.51 -1.76
CA ARG A 25 10.03 5.08 -0.84
C ARG A 25 8.73 4.81 -1.59
N ALA A 26 8.29 5.71 -2.48
CA ALA A 26 7.07 5.52 -3.26
C ALA A 26 7.16 4.24 -4.12
N ASN A 27 8.24 4.06 -4.87
CA ASN A 27 8.47 2.88 -5.70
C ASN A 27 8.47 1.56 -4.90
N LEU A 28 8.88 1.60 -3.63
CA LEU A 28 8.85 0.44 -2.75
C LEU A 28 7.48 0.20 -2.14
N VAL A 29 6.70 1.25 -1.84
CA VAL A 29 5.42 1.17 -1.13
C VAL A 29 4.24 0.91 -2.06
N GLU A 30 4.19 1.62 -3.20
CA GLU A 30 3.14 1.52 -4.22
C GLU A 30 2.77 0.07 -4.62
N PRO A 31 3.72 -0.85 -4.90
CA PRO A 31 3.36 -2.22 -5.26
C PRO A 31 2.67 -3.00 -4.13
N PHE A 32 2.93 -2.65 -2.86
CA PHE A 32 2.22 -3.27 -1.73
C PHE A 32 0.84 -2.64 -1.52
N GLU A 33 0.72 -1.32 -1.71
CA GLU A 33 -0.58 -0.64 -1.69
C GLU A 33 -1.51 -1.21 -2.75
N ASP A 34 -1.02 -1.47 -3.96
CA ASP A 34 -1.78 -2.11 -5.04
C ASP A 34 -2.25 -3.53 -4.67
N GLN A 35 -1.39 -4.33 -4.04
CA GLN A 35 -1.76 -5.68 -3.60
C GLN A 35 -2.83 -5.63 -2.50
N ILE A 36 -2.68 -4.73 -1.53
CA ILE A 36 -3.67 -4.53 -0.46
C ILE A 36 -4.98 -4.05 -1.06
N TRP A 37 -4.94 -3.10 -2.00
CA TRP A 37 -6.15 -2.59 -2.64
C TRP A 37 -6.90 -3.71 -3.38
N ASN A 38 -6.21 -4.49 -4.20
CA ASN A 38 -6.81 -5.63 -4.90
C ASN A 38 -7.40 -6.67 -3.94
N ALA A 39 -6.74 -6.93 -2.80
CA ALA A 39 -7.27 -7.83 -1.78
C ALA A 39 -8.54 -7.29 -1.11
N VAL A 40 -8.58 -6.00 -0.77
CA VAL A 40 -9.77 -5.32 -0.22
C VAL A 40 -10.92 -5.36 -1.23
N LYS A 41 -10.66 -5.03 -2.50
CA LYS A 41 -11.66 -5.07 -3.58
C LYS A 41 -12.24 -6.47 -3.76
N THR A 42 -11.39 -7.49 -3.81
CA THR A 42 -11.84 -8.89 -3.94
C THR A 42 -12.68 -9.32 -2.73
N MET A 43 -12.29 -8.89 -1.53
CA MET A 43 -13.04 -9.15 -0.29
C MET A 43 -14.41 -8.48 -0.32
N SER A 44 -14.47 -7.21 -0.72
CA SER A 44 -15.71 -6.43 -0.77
C SER A 44 -16.69 -7.02 -1.78
N GLU A 45 -16.24 -7.38 -2.99
CA GLU A 45 -17.07 -8.01 -4.02
C GLU A 45 -17.64 -9.36 -3.56
N LYS A 46 -16.81 -10.22 -2.96
CA LYS A 46 -17.24 -11.53 -2.45
C LYS A 46 -18.28 -11.44 -1.33
N ASN A 47 -18.24 -10.37 -0.55
CA ASN A 47 -19.09 -10.19 0.62
C ASN A 47 -20.24 -9.19 0.36
N GLY A 48 -20.38 -8.69 -0.88
CA GLY A 48 -21.42 -7.73 -1.25
C GLY A 48 -21.31 -6.39 -0.52
N LEU A 49 -20.10 -5.96 -0.17
CA LEU A 49 -19.87 -4.70 0.55
C LEU A 49 -19.78 -3.54 -0.44
N GLY A 50 -20.64 -2.53 -0.28
CA GLY A 50 -20.59 -1.31 -1.07
C GLY A 50 -19.53 -0.30 -0.61
N ILE A 51 -19.10 -0.39 0.65
CA ILE A 51 -18.12 0.52 1.27
C ILE A 51 -17.24 -0.27 2.25
N VAL A 52 -15.95 0.03 2.28
CA VAL A 52 -14.99 -0.42 3.29
C VAL A 52 -14.34 0.82 3.90
N LEU A 53 -14.30 0.89 5.23
CA LEU A 53 -13.70 2.01 5.96
C LEU A 53 -12.45 1.52 6.68
N ASP A 54 -11.34 2.25 6.52
CA ASP A 54 -10.13 2.02 7.30
C ASP A 54 -10.28 2.66 8.69
N LYS A 55 -10.23 1.82 9.73
CA LYS A 55 -10.30 2.24 11.14
C LYS A 55 -9.15 3.16 11.56
N ASN A 56 -7.98 3.02 10.93
CA ASN A 56 -6.78 3.79 11.29
C ASN A 56 -6.66 5.11 10.53
N SER A 57 -7.46 5.28 9.48
CA SER A 57 -7.57 6.55 8.77
C SER A 57 -8.29 7.60 9.63
N HIS A 58 -8.27 8.87 9.21
CA HIS A 58 -8.97 9.97 9.88
C HIS A 58 -10.52 9.87 9.80
N VAL A 59 -11.07 8.67 9.60
CA VAL A 59 -12.50 8.40 9.58
C VAL A 59 -12.99 8.19 11.01
N ASN A 60 -13.99 8.97 11.40
CA ASN A 60 -14.60 8.89 12.73
C ASN A 60 -15.53 7.67 12.84
N VAL A 61 -14.95 6.48 13.08
CA VAL A 61 -15.72 5.28 13.42
C VAL A 61 -16.01 5.28 14.93
N VAL A 62 -17.23 5.65 15.32
CA VAL A 62 -17.64 5.73 16.74
C VAL A 62 -17.76 4.34 17.38
N PHE A 63 -18.25 3.35 16.62
CA PHE A 63 -18.41 1.98 17.09
C PHE A 63 -18.38 1.00 15.91
N LEU A 64 -17.67 -0.12 16.07
CA LEU A 64 -17.59 -1.21 15.09
C LEU A 64 -17.85 -2.54 15.80
N GLN A 65 -18.85 -3.29 15.32
CA GLN A 65 -19.06 -4.65 15.81
C GLN A 65 -18.00 -5.59 15.21
N PRO A 66 -17.42 -6.53 16.00
CA PRO A 66 -16.36 -7.43 15.51
C PRO A 66 -16.73 -8.23 14.26
N ARG A 67 -18.01 -8.55 14.07
CA ARG A 67 -18.50 -9.27 12.87
C ARG A 67 -18.32 -8.50 11.55
N TYR A 68 -18.11 -7.18 11.62
CA TYR A 68 -17.85 -6.31 10.48
C TYR A 68 -16.36 -5.95 10.34
N ASP A 69 -15.49 -6.55 11.16
CA ASP A 69 -14.06 -6.48 10.92
C ASP A 69 -13.69 -7.52 9.85
N TYR A 70 -13.22 -7.03 8.70
CA TYR A 70 -12.83 -7.86 7.57
C TYR A 70 -11.31 -8.02 7.43
N THR A 71 -10.53 -7.55 8.40
CA THR A 71 -9.06 -7.54 8.35
C THR A 71 -8.49 -8.93 8.03
N ASP A 72 -8.93 -9.96 8.73
CA ASP A 72 -8.46 -11.34 8.52
C ASP A 72 -8.81 -11.90 7.14
N LYS A 73 -9.98 -11.51 6.60
CA LYS A 73 -10.41 -11.93 5.26
C LYS A 73 -9.57 -11.26 4.18
N VAL A 74 -9.27 -9.97 4.33
CA VAL A 74 -8.36 -9.24 3.45
C VAL A 74 -6.97 -9.88 3.50
N LEU A 75 -6.44 -10.14 4.70
CA LEU A 75 -5.13 -10.77 4.89
C LEU A 75 -5.07 -12.15 4.23
N THR A 76 -6.11 -12.97 4.39
CA THR A 76 -6.20 -14.28 3.75
C THR A 76 -6.14 -14.19 2.23
N ILE A 77 -6.81 -13.21 1.63
CA ILE A 77 -6.80 -12.99 0.18
C ILE A 77 -5.42 -12.49 -0.27
N LEU A 78 -4.85 -11.53 0.45
CA LEU A 78 -3.52 -10.98 0.18
C LEU A 78 -2.46 -12.07 0.15
N LEU A 79 -2.40 -12.91 1.20
CA LEU A 79 -1.42 -13.99 1.31
C LEU A 79 -1.64 -15.08 0.24
N LYS A 80 -2.89 -15.47 -0.05
CA LYS A 80 -3.17 -16.44 -1.13
C LYS A 80 -2.81 -15.90 -2.53
N GLY A 81 -2.90 -14.59 -2.75
CA GLY A 81 -2.43 -13.95 -3.98
C GLY A 81 -0.92 -14.12 -4.17
N THR A 82 -0.14 -13.96 -3.10
CA THR A 82 1.33 -14.10 -3.15
C THR A 82 1.81 -15.52 -3.48
N GLU A 83 1.05 -16.55 -3.11
CA GLU A 83 1.38 -17.95 -3.44
C GLU A 83 1.18 -18.25 -4.93
N LYS A 84 0.08 -17.76 -5.53
CA LYS A 84 -0.22 -17.96 -6.96
C LYS A 84 0.73 -17.21 -7.89
N GLU A 85 1.25 -16.05 -7.48
CA GLU A 85 2.26 -15.33 -8.25
C GLU A 85 3.63 -16.01 -8.20
N LYS A 86 3.99 -16.64 -7.08
CA LYS A 86 5.22 -17.43 -6.95
C LYS A 86 5.18 -18.65 -7.88
N GLU A 87 4.08 -19.40 -7.90
CA GLU A 87 3.91 -20.56 -8.79
C GLU A 87 3.99 -20.20 -10.28
N LYS A 88 3.42 -19.06 -10.69
CA LYS A 88 3.50 -18.58 -12.08
C LYS A 88 4.91 -18.18 -12.50
N LYS A 89 5.76 -17.70 -11.57
CA LYS A 89 7.16 -17.36 -11.86
C LYS A 89 8.07 -18.59 -11.92
N THR A 90 7.77 -19.65 -11.15
CA THR A 90 8.51 -20.92 -11.18
C THR A 90 8.22 -21.72 -12.45
N ASN A 91 6.97 -21.71 -12.94
CA ASN A 91 6.58 -22.45 -14.15
C ASN A 91 6.93 -21.74 -15.48
N LYS A 92 7.55 -20.55 -15.42
CA LYS A 92 8.00 -19.78 -16.60
C LYS A 92 9.52 -19.80 -16.80
N LYS A 93 10.23 -20.61 -16.01
CA LYS A 93 11.68 -20.84 -16.07
C LYS A 93 11.92 -22.27 -16.53
#